data_AF-A0A9W7Z7N8-F1
#
_entry.id   AF-A0A9W7Z7N8-F1
#
_cell.length_a   1.000
_cell.length_b   1.000
_cell.length_c   1.000
_cell.angle_alpha   90.00
_cell.angle_beta   90.00
_cell.angle_gamma   90.00
#
_symmetry.space_group_name_H-M   'P 1'
#
loop_
_entity.id
_entity.type
_entity.pdbx_description
1 polymer ?
#
loop_
_entity_poly.entity_id
_entity_poly.type
_entity_poly.pdbx_seq_one_letter_code
_entity_poly.pdbx_strand_id
1 'polypeptide(L)'
;MSPSPKTSENHSDSDSNQGSDGLVGPFRAEGGWKNQPRNSISHKQKKLFYMWLLDNTRFPFPTENERLAYLDVDHVSEKQFKYWFANIRCRQFTKHRDSEGNLYFAPNAKFYESCIRMGLAIPHAIPADVRRVMKQPRKYSMRRL
;
A
#
# COMPACT_ATOMS: atom_id res chain seq x y z
N MET A 1 30.95 64.95 20.60
CA MET A 1 29.61 64.86 20.00
C MET A 1 28.64 64.54 21.12
N SER A 2 27.67 65.42 21.27
CA SER A 2 26.66 65.49 22.33
C SER A 2 25.72 64.27 22.37
N PRO A 3 25.16 63.93 23.54
CA PRO A 3 24.00 63.05 23.69
C PRO A 3 22.66 63.83 23.77
N SER A 4 21.57 63.13 23.42
CA SER A 4 20.15 63.39 23.78
C SER A 4 19.44 64.62 23.15
N PRO A 5 18.10 64.81 23.29
CA PRO A 5 16.94 63.90 23.38
C PRO A 5 15.73 64.36 22.50
N LYS A 6 14.60 63.61 22.52
CA LYS A 6 13.18 64.07 22.45
C LYS A 6 12.27 62.82 22.52
N THR A 7 11.59 62.44 23.63
CA THR A 7 10.34 62.98 24.24
C THR A 7 9.33 63.44 23.17
N SER A 8 8.03 63.15 23.16
CA SER A 8 7.01 62.58 24.06
C SER A 8 5.68 62.73 23.25
N GLU A 9 4.60 61.94 23.36
CA GLU A 9 3.55 61.98 24.38
C GLU A 9 2.37 61.08 23.95
N ASN A 10 1.79 60.42 24.96
CA ASN A 10 0.37 60.20 25.27
C ASN A 10 -0.60 59.63 24.23
N HIS A 11 -1.23 58.49 24.58
CA HIS A 11 -2.62 58.54 25.04
C HIS A 11 -3.00 57.29 25.86
N SER A 12 -3.69 57.58 26.96
CA SER A 12 -4.30 56.70 27.95
C SER A 12 -5.43 55.83 27.38
N ASP A 13 -5.62 54.62 27.90
CA ASP A 13 -6.72 54.29 28.81
C ASP A 13 -6.96 52.77 28.90
N SER A 14 -7.06 52.31 30.14
CA SER A 14 -8.02 51.32 30.67
C SER A 14 -8.43 50.15 29.76
N ASP A 15 -8.09 48.92 30.15
CA ASP A 15 -9.10 48.07 30.80
C ASP A 15 -8.52 46.86 31.52
N SER A 16 -9.21 46.49 32.58
CA SER A 16 -8.96 45.37 33.46
C SER A 16 -9.37 44.07 32.76
N ASN A 17 -8.61 42.97 32.90
CA ASN A 17 -9.27 41.76 33.38
C ASN A 17 -8.31 40.75 34.01
N GLN A 18 -8.75 40.28 35.17
CA GLN A 18 -8.19 39.22 35.98
C GLN A 18 -8.50 37.84 35.37
N GLY A 19 -7.69 36.86 35.78
CA GLY A 19 -8.07 35.44 35.76
C GLY A 19 -7.63 34.70 34.49
N SER A 20 -7.10 33.49 34.57
CA SER A 20 -6.90 32.60 35.71
C SER A 20 -6.06 31.44 35.21
N ASP A 21 -5.16 30.96 36.05
CA ASP A 21 -4.64 29.60 36.00
C ASP A 21 -5.78 28.62 35.73
N GLY A 22 -5.69 27.94 34.60
CA GLY A 22 -6.76 27.09 34.09
C GLY A 22 -6.20 25.94 33.30
N LEU A 23 -5.64 24.97 34.03
CA LEU A 23 -5.69 23.53 33.72
C LEU A 23 -5.38 23.13 32.27
N VAL A 24 -4.17 22.61 32.07
CA VAL A 24 -3.81 21.74 30.95
C VAL A 24 -4.67 20.48 31.03
N GLY A 25 -5.89 20.56 30.51
CA GLY A 25 -6.76 19.40 30.32
C GLY A 25 -6.17 18.49 29.25
N PRO A 26 -6.20 17.16 29.43
CA PRO A 26 -5.77 16.25 28.39
C PRO A 26 -6.73 16.42 27.22
N PHE A 27 -6.19 16.79 26.05
CA PHE A 27 -6.90 16.76 24.78
C PHE A 27 -7.51 15.35 24.60
N ARG A 28 -8.79 15.21 24.94
CA ARG A 28 -9.62 14.07 24.55
C ARG A 28 -9.85 14.21 23.05
N ALA A 29 -8.93 13.68 22.26
CA ALA A 29 -9.17 13.36 20.86
C ALA A 29 -10.11 12.14 20.78
N GLU A 30 -11.37 12.35 21.15
CA GLU A 30 -12.49 11.49 20.78
C GLU A 30 -12.75 11.66 19.28
N GLY A 31 -12.15 10.79 18.48
CA GLY A 31 -12.36 10.74 17.04
C GLY A 31 -11.89 9.39 16.51
N GLY A 32 -12.83 8.46 16.35
CA GLY A 32 -12.55 7.08 15.97
C GLY A 32 -12.01 6.90 14.55
N TRP A 33 -10.69 7.09 14.35
CA TRP A 33 -9.96 6.55 13.19
C TRP A 33 -9.70 5.04 13.31
N LYS A 34 -10.33 4.39 14.28
CA LYS A 34 -10.19 2.96 14.56
C LYS A 34 -11.19 2.23 13.67
N ASN A 35 -10.66 1.58 12.63
CA ASN A 35 -11.33 0.54 11.85
C ASN A 35 -12.33 0.97 10.77
N GLN A 36 -12.00 1.97 9.94
CA GLN A 36 -12.54 1.87 8.58
C GLN A 36 -11.99 0.59 7.95
N PRO A 37 -12.82 -0.28 7.35
CA PRO A 37 -12.34 -1.45 6.63
C PRO A 37 -11.40 -0.91 5.57
N ARG A 38 -10.10 -1.09 5.78
CA ARG A 38 -9.04 -0.63 4.88
C ARG A 38 -9.46 -1.12 3.51
N ASN A 39 -9.92 -0.24 2.61
CA ASN A 39 -10.55 -0.57 1.33
C ASN A 39 -9.69 -1.58 0.57
N SER A 40 -9.89 -2.87 0.86
CA SER A 40 -8.93 -3.92 0.59
C SER A 40 -9.48 -4.71 -0.57
N ILE A 41 -8.59 -4.99 -1.51
CA ILE A 41 -8.93 -5.76 -2.70
C ILE A 41 -9.50 -7.10 -2.26
N SER A 42 -10.69 -7.43 -2.78
CA SER A 42 -11.44 -8.64 -2.45
C SER A 42 -10.66 -9.89 -2.83
N HIS A 43 -11.05 -11.05 -2.30
CA HIS A 43 -10.41 -12.31 -2.68
C HIS A 43 -10.60 -12.62 -4.17
N LYS A 44 -11.80 -12.37 -4.72
CA LYS A 44 -12.11 -12.54 -6.14
C LYS A 44 -11.24 -11.64 -7.03
N GLN A 45 -11.15 -10.36 -6.70
CA GLN A 45 -10.29 -9.40 -7.41
C GLN A 45 -8.81 -9.81 -7.37
N LYS A 46 -8.30 -10.19 -6.19
CA LYS A 46 -6.93 -10.71 -6.05
C LYS A 46 -6.71 -11.92 -6.96
N LYS A 47 -7.66 -12.84 -7.02
CA LYS A 47 -7.55 -14.06 -7.84
C LYS A 47 -7.40 -13.70 -9.31
N LEU A 48 -8.23 -12.77 -9.81
CA LEU A 48 -8.13 -12.26 -11.18
C LEU A 48 -6.78 -11.60 -11.46
N PHE A 49 -6.29 -10.76 -10.55
CA PHE A 49 -5.01 -10.07 -10.76
C PHE A 49 -3.81 -11.02 -10.70
N TYR A 50 -3.82 -12.00 -9.80
CA TYR A 50 -2.78 -13.04 -9.77
C TYR A 50 -2.82 -13.94 -11.02
N MET A 51 -4.01 -14.22 -11.55
CA MET A 51 -4.15 -14.96 -12.81
C MET A 51 -3.49 -14.19 -13.96
N TRP A 52 -3.81 -12.90 -14.11
CA TRP A 52 -3.16 -12.05 -15.11
C TRP A 52 -1.64 -11.97 -14.93
N LEU A 53 -1.16 -11.88 -13.68
CA LEU A 53 0.28 -11.84 -13.39
C LEU A 53 1.01 -13.14 -13.74
N LEU A 54 0.34 -14.30 -13.68
CA LEU A 54 0.92 -15.59 -14.09
C LEU A 54 1.22 -15.61 -15.58
N ASP A 55 0.38 -14.96 -16.38
CA ASP A 55 0.55 -14.85 -17.82
C ASP A 55 1.55 -13.74 -18.21
N ASN A 56 1.75 -12.75 -17.34
CA ASN A 56 2.55 -11.54 -17.61
C ASN A 56 3.74 -11.39 -16.65
N THR A 57 4.37 -12.48 -16.24
CA THR A 57 5.43 -12.47 -15.21
C THR A 57 6.65 -11.65 -15.60
N ARG A 58 7.05 -11.67 -16.89
CA ARG A 58 8.23 -10.97 -17.41
C ARG A 58 8.06 -9.46 -17.43
N PHE A 59 6.85 -9.01 -17.75
CA PHE A 59 6.46 -7.60 -17.86
C PHE A 59 5.13 -7.33 -17.11
N PRO A 60 5.17 -7.26 -15.77
CA PRO A 60 3.96 -7.20 -14.94
C PRO A 60 3.35 -5.78 -14.87
N PHE A 61 3.09 -5.18 -16.03
CA PHE A 61 2.52 -3.84 -16.21
C PHE A 61 1.27 -3.94 -17.08
N PRO A 62 0.08 -4.02 -16.45
CA PRO A 62 -1.16 -4.01 -17.21
C PRO A 62 -1.25 -2.75 -18.08
N THR A 63 -1.67 -2.94 -19.33
CA THR A 63 -2.01 -1.86 -20.24
C THR A 63 -3.23 -1.09 -19.74
N GLU A 64 -3.47 0.08 -20.33
CA GLU A 64 -4.68 0.86 -20.02
C GLU A 64 -5.97 0.10 -20.33
N ASN A 65 -6.03 -0.62 -21.45
CA ASN A 65 -7.20 -1.40 -21.84
C ASN A 65 -7.45 -2.57 -20.87
N GLU A 66 -6.40 -3.31 -20.49
CA GLU A 66 -6.53 -4.40 -19.51
C GLU A 66 -6.96 -3.86 -18.15
N ARG A 67 -6.38 -2.73 -17.73
CA ARG A 67 -6.79 -2.04 -16.50
C ARG A 67 -8.29 -1.74 -16.52
N LEU A 68 -8.80 -1.11 -17.58
CA LEU A 68 -10.23 -0.77 -17.72
C LEU A 68 -11.12 -2.01 -17.65
N ALA A 69 -10.74 -3.11 -18.31
CA ALA A 69 -11.47 -4.38 -18.24
C ALA A 69 -11.59 -4.91 -16.80
N TYR A 70 -10.56 -4.75 -15.97
CA TYR A 70 -10.61 -5.17 -14.57
C TYR A 70 -11.37 -4.22 -13.64
N LEU A 71 -11.44 -2.92 -13.97
CA LEU A 71 -12.25 -1.96 -13.19
C LEU A 71 -13.75 -2.27 -13.32
N ASP A 72 -14.16 -2.73 -14.51
CA ASP A 72 -15.56 -3.03 -14.84
C ASP A 72 -16.09 -4.30 -14.14
N VAL A 73 -15.26 -5.34 -14.03
CA VAL A 73 -15.69 -6.67 -13.55
C VAL A 73 -16.03 -6.73 -12.05
N ASP A 74 -15.47 -5.85 -11.21
CA ASP A 74 -15.64 -5.91 -9.75
C ASP A 74 -15.57 -4.53 -9.04
N HIS A 75 -15.79 -3.42 -9.76
CA HIS A 75 -15.81 -2.03 -9.24
C HIS A 75 -14.59 -1.67 -8.35
N VAL A 76 -13.38 -2.07 -8.76
CA VAL A 76 -12.16 -1.64 -8.06
C VAL A 76 -11.83 -0.20 -8.44
N SER A 77 -11.40 0.62 -7.49
CA SER A 77 -10.90 1.96 -7.83
C SER A 77 -9.59 1.84 -8.61
N GLU A 78 -9.42 2.71 -9.62
CA GLU A 78 -8.16 2.84 -10.35
C GLU A 78 -6.94 2.98 -9.41
N LYS A 79 -7.08 3.79 -8.34
CA LYS A 79 -6.02 4.01 -7.37
C LYS A 79 -5.64 2.72 -6.65
N GLN A 80 -6.63 1.90 -6.28
CA GLN A 80 -6.40 0.62 -5.63
C GLN A 80 -5.73 -0.38 -6.58
N PHE A 81 -6.20 -0.45 -7.83
CA PHE A 81 -5.60 -1.30 -8.86
C PHE A 81 -4.11 -0.95 -9.06
N LYS A 82 -3.81 0.32 -9.32
CA LYS A 82 -2.43 0.81 -9.53
C LYS A 82 -1.53 0.50 -8.34
N TYR A 83 -1.98 0.80 -7.12
CA TYR A 83 -1.19 0.52 -5.93
C TYR A 83 -1.01 -0.97 -5.66
N TRP A 84 -2.02 -1.79 -5.91
CA TRP A 84 -1.91 -3.23 -5.73
C TRP A 84 -0.85 -3.81 -6.65
N PHE A 85 -0.88 -3.49 -7.94
CA PHE A 85 0.12 -3.95 -8.90
C PHE A 85 1.53 -3.44 -8.56
N ALA A 86 1.67 -2.16 -8.20
CA ALA A 86 2.95 -1.61 -7.77
C ALA A 86 3.51 -2.34 -6.55
N ASN A 87 2.67 -2.58 -5.53
CA ASN A 87 3.07 -3.25 -4.31
C ASN A 87 3.44 -4.73 -4.55
N ILE A 88 2.67 -5.43 -5.39
CA ILE A 88 2.96 -6.81 -5.75
C ILE A 88 4.29 -6.92 -6.49
N ARG A 89 4.56 -6.05 -7.48
CA ARG A 89 5.87 -6.00 -8.16
C ARG A 89 7.03 -5.83 -7.17
N CYS A 90 6.91 -4.91 -6.22
CA CYS A 90 7.98 -4.65 -5.26
C CYS A 90 8.19 -5.79 -4.25
N ARG A 91 7.13 -6.50 -3.85
CA ARG A 91 7.21 -7.53 -2.79
C ARG A 91 7.45 -8.94 -3.33
N GLN A 92 6.97 -9.22 -4.53
CA GLN A 92 6.84 -10.58 -5.04
C GLN A 92 7.58 -10.81 -6.36
N PHE A 93 8.22 -9.78 -6.92
CA PHE A 93 9.06 -9.92 -8.10
C PHE A 93 10.46 -9.39 -7.82
N THR A 94 11.42 -9.96 -8.53
CA THR A 94 12.81 -9.53 -8.56
C THR A 94 13.11 -8.95 -9.94
N LYS A 95 13.86 -7.86 -10.00
CA LYS A 95 14.28 -7.24 -11.28
C LYS A 95 15.59 -7.88 -11.74
N HIS A 96 15.65 -8.19 -13.03
CA HIS A 96 16.82 -8.76 -13.69
C HIS A 96 17.14 -7.97 -14.96
N ARG A 97 18.34 -8.16 -15.48
CA ARG A 97 18.75 -7.69 -16.80
C ARG A 97 19.05 -8.89 -17.67
N ASP A 98 18.60 -8.86 -18.92
CA ASP A 98 19.00 -9.87 -19.89
C ASP A 98 20.40 -9.55 -20.45
N SER A 99 20.89 -10.41 -21.33
CA SER A 99 22.18 -10.24 -22.02
C SER A 99 22.24 -8.98 -22.89
N GLU A 100 21.08 -8.47 -23.33
CA GLU A 100 20.95 -7.25 -24.14
C GLU A 100 20.85 -5.99 -23.26
N GLY A 101 20.77 -6.16 -21.93
CA GLY A 101 20.65 -5.08 -20.97
C GLY A 101 19.22 -4.65 -20.67
N ASN A 102 18.21 -5.26 -21.29
CA ASN A 102 16.80 -4.97 -21.03
C ASN A 102 16.39 -5.45 -19.64
N LEU A 103 15.60 -4.63 -18.96
CA LEU A 103 15.06 -4.96 -17.65
C LEU A 103 13.84 -5.86 -17.78
N TYR A 104 13.82 -6.94 -17.02
CA TYR A 104 12.66 -7.82 -16.89
C TYR A 104 12.43 -8.23 -15.43
N PHE A 105 11.24 -8.74 -15.15
CA PHE A 105 10.87 -9.22 -13.83
C PHE A 105 10.83 -10.75 -13.80
N ALA A 106 11.21 -11.33 -12.66
CA ALA A 106 11.01 -12.74 -12.37
C ALA A 106 10.23 -12.87 -11.04
N PRO A 107 9.21 -13.73 -10.96
CA PRO A 107 8.49 -13.94 -9.72
C PRO A 107 9.36 -14.64 -8.67
N ASN A 108 9.26 -14.19 -7.42
CA ASN A 108 9.95 -14.84 -6.30
C ASN A 108 9.04 -15.88 -5.61
N ALA A 109 9.56 -16.54 -4.58
CA ALA A 109 8.82 -17.56 -3.85
C ALA A 109 7.49 -17.07 -3.27
N LYS A 110 7.41 -15.80 -2.84
CA LYS A 110 6.18 -15.21 -2.28
C LYS A 110 5.07 -15.05 -3.30
N PHE A 111 5.42 -14.85 -4.58
CA PHE A 111 4.46 -14.87 -5.66
C PHE A 111 3.80 -16.24 -5.77
N TYR A 112 4.59 -17.29 -5.97
CA TYR A 112 4.07 -18.64 -6.13
C TYR A 112 3.35 -19.16 -4.88
N GLU A 113 3.84 -18.86 -3.68
CA GLU A 113 3.13 -19.14 -2.43
C GLU A 113 1.73 -18.49 -2.41
N SER A 114 1.61 -17.29 -2.98
CA SER A 114 0.33 -16.58 -3.07
C SER A 114 -0.57 -17.18 -4.14
N CYS A 115 -0.05 -17.53 -5.32
CA CYS A 115 -0.82 -18.24 -6.36
C CYS A 115 -1.42 -19.56 -5.83
N ILE A 116 -0.61 -20.37 -5.13
CA ILE A 116 -1.07 -21.62 -4.52
C ILE A 116 -2.16 -21.35 -3.47
N ARG A 117 -1.97 -20.33 -2.61
CA ARG A 117 -2.97 -19.94 -1.61
C ARG A 117 -4.29 -19.48 -2.22
N MET A 118 -4.25 -18.90 -3.42
CA MET A 118 -5.42 -18.48 -4.18
C MET A 118 -6.06 -19.62 -5.01
N GLY A 119 -5.50 -20.84 -4.94
CA GLY A 119 -5.97 -22.00 -5.69
C GLY A 119 -5.81 -21.82 -7.20
N LEU A 120 -4.75 -21.15 -7.65
CA LEU A 120 -4.46 -20.96 -9.06
C LEU A 120 -3.59 -22.09 -9.60
N ALA A 121 -3.91 -22.57 -10.80
CA ALA A 121 -3.03 -23.45 -11.55
C ALA A 121 -1.86 -22.64 -12.11
N ILE A 122 -0.63 -23.09 -11.87
CA ILE A 122 0.57 -22.44 -12.38
C ILE A 122 0.91 -23.13 -13.71
N PRO A 123 0.84 -22.42 -14.86
CA PRO A 123 0.94 -23.06 -16.18
C PRO A 123 2.36 -23.52 -16.52
N HIS A 124 3.38 -22.97 -15.86
CA HIS A 124 4.78 -23.28 -16.07
C HIS A 124 5.45 -23.86 -14.82
N ALA A 125 6.53 -24.60 -15.00
CA ALA A 125 7.28 -25.16 -13.87
C ALA A 125 7.92 -24.03 -13.04
N ILE A 126 7.72 -24.09 -11.72
CA ILE A 126 8.39 -23.17 -10.78
C ILE A 126 9.91 -23.48 -10.79
N PRO A 127 10.79 -22.47 -11.01
CA PRO A 127 12.24 -22.63 -10.97
C PRO A 127 12.73 -23.30 -9.68
N ALA A 128 13.77 -24.15 -9.79
CA ALA A 128 14.22 -25.00 -8.67
C ALA A 128 14.81 -24.20 -7.49
N ASP A 129 15.52 -23.12 -7.80
CA ASP A 129 16.05 -22.14 -6.85
C ASP A 129 14.91 -21.46 -6.06
N VAL A 130 13.84 -21.05 -6.75
CA VAL A 130 12.67 -20.45 -6.12
C VAL A 130 11.93 -21.49 -5.27
N ARG A 131 11.73 -22.70 -5.80
CA ARG A 131 11.04 -23.79 -5.10
C ARG A 131 11.72 -24.17 -3.78
N ARG A 132 13.05 -24.09 -3.71
CA ARG A 132 13.84 -24.40 -2.51
C ARG A 132 13.51 -23.49 -1.33
N VAL A 133 13.19 -22.22 -1.60
CA VAL A 133 12.93 -21.21 -0.56
C VAL A 133 11.44 -20.97 -0.33
N MET A 134 10.56 -21.59 -1.13
CA MET A 134 9.12 -21.54 -0.93
C MET A 134 8.72 -22.26 0.36
N LYS A 135 7.91 -21.59 1.16
CA LYS A 135 7.25 -22.24 2.30
C LYS A 135 6.11 -23.10 1.78
N GLN A 136 6.15 -24.39 2.03
CA GLN A 136 5.03 -25.28 1.75
C GLN A 136 3.79 -24.78 2.53
N PRO A 137 2.61 -24.75 1.92
CA PRO A 137 1.39 -24.38 2.63
C PRO A 137 1.24 -25.34 3.82
N ARG A 138 1.08 -24.78 5.02
CA ARG A 138 0.71 -25.58 6.19
C ARG A 138 -0.58 -26.31 5.82
N LYS A 139 -0.54 -27.65 5.78
CA LYS A 139 -1.72 -28.48 5.55
C LYS A 139 -2.78 -28.01 6.54
N TYR A 140 -3.81 -27.32 6.07
CA TYR A 140 -4.97 -27.06 6.89
C TYR A 140 -5.62 -28.42 7.11
N SER A 141 -5.45 -28.96 8.32
CA SER A 141 -6.25 -30.07 8.80
C SER A 141 -7.69 -29.58 8.78
N MET A 142 -8.42 -29.93 7.73
CA MET A 142 -9.87 -29.85 7.70
C MET A 142 -10.33 -30.76 8.84
N ARG A 143 -10.68 -30.15 9.99
CA ARG A 143 -11.48 -30.84 11.00
C ARG A 143 -12.77 -31.22 10.28
N ARG A 144 -12.91 -32.50 9.94
CA ARG A 144 -14.17 -33.07 9.51
C ARG A 144 -15.16 -32.85 10.66
N LEU A 145 -16.24 -32.14 10.37
CA LEU A 145 -17.44 -32.12 11.21
C LEU A 145 -18.07 -33.52 11.18
#